data_AF-A0A352LQL9-F1
#
_entry.id   AF-A0A352LQL9-F1
#
_cell.length_a   1.000
_cell.length_b   1.000
_cell.length_c   1.000
_cell.angle_alpha   90.00
_cell.angle_beta   90.00
_cell.angle_gamma   90.00
#
_symmetry.space_group_name_H-M   'P 1'
#
loop_
_entity.id
_entity.type
_entity.pdbx_description
1 polymer ?
#
loop_
_entity_poly.entity_id
_entity_poly.type
_entity_poly.pdbx_seq_one_letter_code
_entity_poly.pdbx_strand_id
1 'polypeptide(L)'
;MKKIGLLFFIFLTLSYGVAVSGEVVGNSYIISAVALDPNTSECSELWWPFKQEAELFADKIGSPKTVLVGPDEQTILSSVPEGGASFVFNAGHSAGPDDFKTTCDTTWIPATALPPSDLLIAYGCTTMNAEGPGTFASTAKAIVGFVDLASPTCLDCLNHSLPFITEILNGLGNGNMVGDAFNNAGLMFPECVDTGCAQLGGDPTVKIYTPPAECGDRATSYATHETEWSSDSVWCKFGSSEETPPFPEPGKSVSWVCIQSDGTTAQCAATKDARKNISYYMPVILSAGKNRK
;
A
#
# COMPACT_ATOMS: atom_id res chain seq x y z
N MET A 1 -56.18 -1.66 42.14
CA MET A 1 -55.55 -2.03 40.85
C MET A 1 -54.38 -1.07 40.63
N LYS A 2 -53.14 -1.53 40.80
CA LYS A 2 -51.92 -0.73 40.61
C LYS A 2 -51.49 -0.83 39.13
N LYS A 3 -51.42 0.31 38.43
CA LYS A 3 -50.84 0.37 37.08
C LYS A 3 -49.31 0.43 37.21
N ILE A 4 -48.65 -0.60 36.69
CA ILE A 4 -47.19 -0.67 36.52
C ILE A 4 -46.87 0.04 35.21
N GLY A 5 -46.12 1.14 35.28
CA GLY A 5 -45.58 1.83 34.11
C GLY A 5 -44.32 1.11 33.63
N LEU A 6 -44.40 0.53 32.44
CA LEU A 6 -43.29 -0.14 31.75
C LEU A 6 -42.44 0.94 31.05
N LEU A 7 -41.23 1.19 31.55
CA LEU A 7 -40.24 2.05 30.89
C LEU A 7 -39.61 1.25 29.74
N PHE A 8 -39.87 1.66 28.50
CA PHE A 8 -39.19 1.15 27.31
C PHE A 8 -37.84 1.86 27.17
N PHE A 9 -36.73 1.14 27.41
CA PHE A 9 -35.41 1.59 27.01
C PHE A 9 -35.21 1.27 25.53
N ILE A 10 -35.22 2.31 24.69
CA ILE A 10 -34.82 2.21 23.28
C ILE A 10 -33.28 2.21 23.26
N PHE A 11 -32.68 1.04 23.04
CA PHE A 11 -31.28 0.95 22.65
C PHE A 11 -31.15 1.41 21.20
N LEU A 12 -30.72 2.65 20.99
CA LEU A 12 -30.22 3.11 19.70
C LEU A 12 -28.83 2.48 19.51
N THR A 13 -28.76 1.36 18.78
CA THR A 13 -27.50 0.89 18.21
C THR A 13 -27.15 1.80 17.05
N LEU A 14 -26.29 2.81 17.30
CA LEU A 14 -25.56 3.48 16.22
C LEU A 14 -24.57 2.48 15.64
N SER A 15 -24.94 1.83 14.55
CA SER A 15 -23.99 1.20 13.63
C SER A 15 -23.21 2.34 12.96
N TYR A 16 -22.05 2.67 13.51
CA TYR A 16 -21.04 3.43 12.76
C TYR A 16 -20.59 2.55 11.60
N GLY A 17 -21.17 2.77 10.42
CA GLY A 17 -20.55 2.36 9.18
C GLY A 17 -19.25 3.13 9.08
N VAL A 18 -18.13 2.48 9.41
CA VAL A 18 -16.81 3.01 9.10
C VAL A 18 -16.71 2.97 7.59
N ALA A 19 -17.02 4.09 6.93
CA ALA A 19 -16.65 4.28 5.54
C ALA A 19 -15.13 4.23 5.51
N VAL A 20 -14.57 3.17 4.93
CA VAL A 20 -13.14 3.08 4.63
C VAL A 20 -12.90 4.00 3.44
N SER A 21 -12.89 5.30 3.67
CA SER A 21 -12.53 6.28 2.65
C SER A 21 -11.02 6.37 2.63
N GLY A 22 -10.35 5.57 1.81
CA GLY A 22 -9.17 6.06 1.10
C GLY A 22 -9.66 6.51 -0.27
N GLU A 23 -9.26 7.68 -0.75
CA GLU A 23 -9.60 8.10 -2.11
C GLU A 23 -8.64 7.40 -3.08
N VAL A 24 -9.11 6.31 -3.70
CA VAL A 24 -8.48 5.81 -4.92
C VAL A 24 -9.06 6.61 -6.07
N VAL A 25 -8.20 7.38 -6.75
CA VAL A 25 -8.62 8.19 -7.90
C VAL A 25 -8.67 7.31 -9.16
N GLY A 26 -9.54 6.31 -9.21
CA GLY A 26 -9.84 5.54 -10.43
C GLY A 26 -9.51 4.04 -10.39
N ASN A 27 -9.80 3.36 -11.51
CA ASN A 27 -9.67 1.91 -11.64
C ASN A 27 -8.21 1.48 -11.89
N SER A 28 -7.82 0.35 -11.30
CA SER A 28 -6.57 -0.36 -11.61
C SER A 28 -6.76 -1.26 -12.83
N TYR A 29 -5.78 -1.27 -13.71
CA TYR A 29 -5.81 -2.04 -14.96
C TYR A 29 -4.60 -2.97 -15.02
N ILE A 30 -4.84 -4.28 -14.99
CA ILE A 30 -3.76 -5.27 -14.93
C ILE A 30 -3.81 -6.11 -16.20
N ILE A 31 -2.80 -5.95 -17.04
CA ILE A 31 -2.63 -6.67 -18.30
C ILE A 31 -1.43 -7.58 -18.15
N SER A 32 -1.66 -8.88 -18.30
CA SER A 32 -0.63 -9.88 -18.09
C SER A 32 -0.54 -10.85 -19.26
N ALA A 33 0.69 -11.15 -19.66
CA ALA A 33 0.99 -12.10 -20.71
C ALA A 33 0.96 -13.58 -20.27
N VAL A 34 0.45 -13.86 -19.06
CA VAL A 34 0.25 -15.22 -18.57
C VAL A 34 -0.58 -16.00 -19.59
N ALA A 35 -0.09 -17.17 -20.02
CA ALA A 35 -0.88 -18.04 -20.88
C ALA A 35 -2.12 -18.54 -20.11
N LEU A 36 -3.27 -18.56 -20.78
CA LEU A 36 -4.52 -19.11 -20.23
C LEU A 36 -4.41 -20.61 -19.87
N ASP A 37 -3.38 -21.29 -20.39
CA ASP A 37 -3.09 -22.69 -20.09
C ASP A 37 -1.84 -22.81 -19.17
N PRO A 38 -1.99 -23.29 -17.92
CA PRO A 38 -0.86 -23.59 -17.06
C PRO A 38 0.05 -24.71 -17.62
N ASN A 39 -0.35 -25.40 -18.70
CA ASN A 39 0.46 -26.45 -19.34
C ASN A 39 1.31 -25.98 -20.53
N THR A 40 1.19 -24.73 -20.98
CA THR A 40 2.15 -24.16 -21.93
C THR A 40 3.30 -23.52 -21.15
N SER A 41 4.37 -24.29 -20.96
CA SER A 41 5.47 -24.05 -20.01
C SER A 41 6.31 -22.80 -20.23
N GLU A 42 6.16 -22.07 -21.34
CA GLU A 42 7.13 -21.05 -21.73
C GLU A 42 6.75 -19.60 -21.34
N CYS A 43 5.47 -19.28 -21.11
CA CYS A 43 5.10 -17.91 -20.67
C CYS A 43 4.18 -17.82 -19.45
N SER A 44 3.58 -18.89 -18.95
CA SER A 44 2.63 -18.77 -17.82
C SER A 44 3.32 -18.55 -16.47
N GLU A 45 4.43 -19.24 -16.18
CA GLU A 45 5.02 -19.25 -14.84
C GLU A 45 5.81 -17.97 -14.51
N LEU A 46 6.47 -17.34 -15.49
CA LEU A 46 7.35 -16.19 -15.24
C LEU A 46 6.57 -14.91 -14.90
N TRP A 47 5.42 -14.68 -15.54
CA TRP A 47 4.66 -13.41 -15.37
C TRP A 47 3.59 -13.49 -14.28
N TRP A 48 3.28 -14.70 -13.78
CA TRP A 48 2.27 -14.90 -12.75
C TRP A 48 2.56 -14.13 -11.44
N PRO A 49 3.80 -14.16 -10.89
CA PRO A 49 4.09 -13.42 -9.67
C PRO A 49 3.88 -11.91 -9.85
N PHE A 50 4.28 -11.33 -10.98
CA PHE A 50 4.09 -9.90 -11.26
C PHE A 50 2.61 -9.51 -11.32
N LYS A 51 1.78 -10.33 -11.98
CA LYS A 51 0.32 -10.15 -11.97
C LYS A 51 -0.24 -10.19 -10.55
N GLN A 52 0.19 -11.18 -9.75
CA GLN A 52 -0.28 -11.34 -8.38
C GLN A 52 0.08 -10.12 -7.52
N GLU A 53 1.30 -9.60 -7.62
CA GLU A 53 1.73 -8.39 -6.92
C GLU A 53 0.89 -7.17 -7.30
N ALA A 54 0.60 -6.99 -8.59
CA ALA A 54 -0.29 -5.91 -9.05
C ALA A 54 -1.73 -6.06 -8.51
N GLU A 55 -2.26 -7.29 -8.46
CA GLU A 55 -3.59 -7.57 -7.92
C GLU A 55 -3.66 -7.31 -6.40
N LEU A 56 -2.60 -7.69 -5.67
CA LEU A 56 -2.46 -7.43 -4.23
C LEU A 56 -2.33 -5.94 -3.94
N PHE A 57 -1.59 -5.20 -4.76
CA PHE A 57 -1.51 -3.75 -4.66
C PHE A 57 -2.87 -3.09 -4.86
N ALA A 58 -3.60 -3.46 -5.92
CA ALA A 58 -4.94 -2.94 -6.18
C ALA A 58 -5.90 -3.22 -5.01
N ASP A 59 -5.84 -4.41 -4.43
CA ASP A 59 -6.61 -4.76 -3.22
C ASP A 59 -6.19 -3.94 -2.00
N LYS A 60 -4.88 -3.77 -1.79
CA LYS A 60 -4.32 -3.00 -0.66
C LYS A 60 -4.80 -1.55 -0.67
N ILE A 61 -4.87 -0.94 -1.85
CA ILE A 61 -5.34 0.46 -1.98
C ILE A 61 -6.87 0.54 -2.08
N GLY A 62 -7.57 -0.58 -2.21
CA GLY A 62 -9.04 -0.61 -2.37
C GLY A 62 -9.51 -0.15 -3.76
N SER A 63 -8.66 -0.27 -4.79
CA SER A 63 -8.98 0.12 -6.16
C SER A 63 -9.82 -0.97 -6.83
N PRO A 64 -10.95 -0.64 -7.49
CA PRO A 64 -11.59 -1.57 -8.41
C PRO A 64 -10.60 -1.94 -9.51
N LYS A 65 -10.48 -3.24 -9.81
CA LYS A 65 -9.50 -3.74 -10.77
C LYS A 65 -10.13 -4.49 -11.93
N THR A 66 -9.62 -4.23 -13.13
CA THR A 66 -9.86 -5.03 -14.32
C THR A 66 -8.60 -5.81 -14.64
N VAL A 67 -8.74 -7.13 -14.75
CA VAL A 67 -7.62 -8.03 -15.01
C VAL A 67 -7.83 -8.69 -16.37
N LEU A 68 -6.91 -8.45 -17.30
CA LEU A 68 -6.90 -9.08 -18.61
C LEU A 68 -5.70 -10.00 -18.73
N VAL A 69 -5.97 -11.26 -19.06
CA VAL A 69 -4.95 -12.29 -19.27
C VAL A 69 -4.98 -12.69 -20.74
N GLY A 70 -3.89 -12.48 -21.45
CA GLY A 70 -3.84 -12.73 -22.89
C GLY A 70 -4.79 -11.91 -23.77
N PRO A 71 -5.11 -10.63 -23.48
CA PRO A 71 -6.04 -9.89 -24.33
C PRO A 71 -5.44 -9.51 -25.68
N ASP A 72 -6.25 -9.46 -26.73
CA ASP A 72 -5.90 -8.77 -27.97
C ASP A 72 -6.08 -7.24 -27.83
N GLU A 73 -5.61 -6.49 -28.82
CA GLU A 73 -5.71 -5.02 -28.85
C GLU A 73 -7.16 -4.54 -28.66
N GLN A 74 -8.12 -5.15 -29.35
CA GLN A 74 -9.51 -4.75 -29.31
C GLN A 74 -10.13 -5.00 -27.92
N THR A 75 -9.76 -6.08 -27.26
CA THR A 75 -10.16 -6.41 -25.89
C THR A 75 -9.65 -5.34 -24.95
N ILE A 76 -8.39 -4.89 -25.06
CA ILE A 76 -7.85 -3.80 -24.24
C ILE A 76 -8.63 -2.50 -24.49
N LEU A 77 -8.77 -2.08 -25.76
CA LEU A 77 -9.44 -0.82 -26.11
C LEU A 77 -10.91 -0.78 -25.66
N SER A 78 -11.63 -1.90 -25.75
CA SER A 78 -13.05 -1.98 -25.37
C SER A 78 -13.32 -2.05 -23.87
N SER A 79 -12.27 -2.24 -23.07
CA SER A 79 -12.37 -2.42 -21.61
C SER A 79 -11.84 -1.22 -20.82
N VAL A 80 -11.34 -0.18 -21.51
CA VAL A 80 -10.91 1.07 -20.90
C VAL A 80 -12.13 1.84 -20.33
N PRO A 81 -12.14 2.17 -19.03
CA PRO A 81 -13.22 2.96 -18.44
C PRO A 81 -13.20 4.41 -18.97
N GLU A 82 -14.39 5.04 -19.02
CA GLU A 82 -14.48 6.48 -19.28
C GLU A 82 -13.68 7.26 -18.22
N GLY A 83 -12.67 8.03 -18.66
CA GLY A 83 -11.81 8.81 -17.78
C GLY A 83 -10.40 8.26 -17.54
N GLY A 84 -10.07 7.07 -18.07
CA GLY A 84 -8.74 6.46 -17.93
C GLY A 84 -8.56 5.65 -16.64
N ALA A 85 -7.34 5.17 -16.39
CA ALA A 85 -6.98 4.36 -15.23
C ALA A 85 -6.10 5.14 -14.24
N SER A 86 -6.20 4.86 -12.95
CA SER A 86 -5.24 5.38 -11.98
C SER A 86 -3.89 4.70 -12.15
N PHE A 87 -3.94 3.38 -12.31
CA PHE A 87 -2.79 2.52 -12.34
C PHE A 87 -2.96 1.50 -13.47
N VAL A 88 -1.96 1.39 -14.33
CA VAL A 88 -1.85 0.32 -15.32
C VAL A 88 -0.61 -0.51 -14.99
N PHE A 89 -0.77 -1.82 -14.92
CA PHE A 89 0.32 -2.77 -14.84
C PHE A 89 0.34 -3.61 -16.10
N ASN A 90 1.43 -3.57 -16.85
CA ASN A 90 1.66 -4.38 -18.03
C ASN A 90 2.85 -5.30 -17.76
N ALA A 91 2.65 -6.61 -17.88
CA ALA A 91 3.73 -7.59 -17.82
C ALA A 91 3.70 -8.50 -19.05
N GLY A 92 4.78 -8.49 -19.82
CA GLY A 92 4.94 -9.31 -21.01
C GLY A 92 6.21 -9.01 -21.79
N HIS A 93 6.35 -9.62 -22.97
CA HIS A 93 7.45 -9.29 -23.86
C HIS A 93 7.22 -7.94 -24.53
N SER A 94 8.30 -7.17 -24.74
CA SER A 94 8.33 -5.97 -25.58
C SER A 94 9.49 -6.06 -26.58
N ALA A 95 9.28 -5.63 -27.83
CA ALA A 95 10.33 -5.51 -28.86
C ALA A 95 10.62 -4.05 -29.23
N GLY A 96 10.28 -3.14 -28.33
CA GLY A 96 10.57 -1.74 -28.45
C GLY A 96 9.84 -0.94 -27.39
N PRO A 97 9.98 0.38 -27.45
CA PRO A 97 9.24 1.30 -26.59
C PRO A 97 7.78 1.47 -27.04
N ASP A 98 7.37 0.90 -28.17
CA ASP A 98 6.09 1.15 -28.83
C ASP A 98 5.21 -0.10 -28.97
N ASP A 99 5.68 -1.29 -28.61
CA ASP A 99 4.88 -2.52 -28.69
C ASP A 99 5.13 -3.53 -27.55
N PHE A 100 4.12 -4.38 -27.32
CA PHE A 100 4.20 -5.51 -26.40
C PHE A 100 3.42 -6.72 -26.90
N LYS A 101 3.65 -7.85 -26.25
CA LYS A 101 2.87 -9.07 -26.40
C LYS A 101 2.16 -9.40 -25.11
N THR A 102 0.91 -9.79 -25.25
CA THR A 102 0.06 -10.32 -24.18
C THR A 102 -0.05 -11.84 -24.24
N THR A 103 0.54 -12.50 -25.22
CA THR A 103 0.56 -13.97 -25.31
C THR A 103 1.94 -14.43 -25.77
N CYS A 104 2.21 -15.74 -25.67
CA CYS A 104 3.41 -16.32 -26.28
C CYS A 104 3.43 -16.17 -27.82
N ASP A 105 2.27 -15.98 -28.44
CA ASP A 105 2.10 -16.09 -29.89
C ASP A 105 1.86 -14.73 -30.58
N THR A 106 2.97 -14.26 -31.17
CA THR A 106 3.19 -13.48 -32.41
C THR A 106 2.60 -12.10 -32.63
N THR A 107 1.44 -11.70 -32.09
CA THR A 107 0.89 -10.37 -32.43
C THR A 107 1.40 -9.30 -31.49
N TRP A 108 2.15 -8.34 -32.04
CA TRP A 108 2.55 -7.12 -31.37
C TRP A 108 1.34 -6.18 -31.24
N ILE A 109 1.08 -5.75 -30.01
CA ILE A 109 0.05 -4.76 -29.67
C ILE A 109 0.77 -3.43 -29.45
N PRO A 110 0.31 -2.34 -30.07
CA PRO A 110 0.93 -1.04 -29.86
C PRO A 110 0.75 -0.57 -28.41
N ALA A 111 1.77 0.06 -27.84
CA ALA A 111 1.73 0.63 -26.50
C ALA A 111 0.54 1.59 -26.32
N THR A 112 0.13 2.29 -27.39
CA THR A 112 -1.05 3.17 -27.42
C THR A 112 -2.38 2.47 -27.18
N ALA A 113 -2.43 1.14 -27.23
CA ALA A 113 -3.61 0.38 -26.84
C ALA A 113 -3.82 0.38 -25.32
N LEU A 114 -2.76 0.64 -24.53
CA LEU A 114 -2.87 0.73 -23.08
C LEU A 114 -3.75 1.92 -22.68
N PRO A 115 -4.58 1.76 -21.62
CA PRO A 115 -5.35 2.88 -21.08
C PRO A 115 -4.45 4.07 -20.71
N PRO A 116 -4.85 5.32 -21.05
CA PRO A 116 -4.26 6.49 -20.45
C PRO A 116 -4.33 6.40 -18.92
N SER A 117 -3.22 6.70 -18.24
CA SER A 117 -3.16 6.52 -16.79
C SER A 117 -2.29 7.53 -16.02
N ASP A 118 -2.46 7.57 -14.69
CA ASP A 118 -1.56 8.35 -13.84
C ASP A 118 -0.21 7.64 -13.68
N LEU A 119 -0.22 6.32 -13.46
CA LEU A 119 0.99 5.49 -13.42
C LEU A 119 0.87 4.26 -14.31
N LEU A 120 1.92 4.02 -15.10
CA LEU A 120 2.15 2.76 -15.79
C LEU A 120 3.39 2.04 -15.21
N ILE A 121 3.25 0.78 -14.81
CA ILE A 121 4.38 -0.13 -14.64
C ILE A 121 4.45 -1.03 -15.88
N ALA A 122 5.45 -0.80 -16.72
CA ALA A 122 5.66 -1.52 -17.99
C ALA A 122 6.82 -2.53 -17.86
N TYR A 123 6.49 -3.72 -17.36
CA TYR A 123 7.43 -4.83 -17.21
C TYR A 123 7.63 -5.58 -18.54
N GLY A 124 8.70 -5.22 -19.23
CA GLY A 124 9.15 -5.81 -20.50
C GLY A 124 10.60 -5.37 -20.76
N CYS A 125 11.30 -5.99 -21.73
CA CYS A 125 12.74 -5.76 -21.89
C CYS A 125 13.11 -4.33 -22.29
N THR A 126 12.31 -3.69 -23.14
CA THR A 126 12.71 -2.47 -23.87
C THR A 126 11.69 -1.34 -23.78
N THR A 127 10.85 -1.35 -22.75
CA THR A 127 9.74 -0.41 -22.57
C THR A 127 10.17 1.06 -22.39
N MET A 128 11.42 1.30 -21.98
CA MET A 128 11.99 2.64 -21.74
C MET A 128 13.14 3.01 -22.69
N ASN A 129 13.25 2.37 -23.86
CA ASN A 129 14.29 2.71 -24.85
C ASN A 129 14.05 4.02 -25.62
N ALA A 130 12.84 4.56 -25.59
CA ALA A 130 12.53 5.87 -26.15
C ALA A 130 11.34 6.53 -25.46
N GLU A 131 11.37 7.85 -25.45
CA GLU A 131 10.25 8.69 -25.03
C GLU A 131 9.65 9.39 -26.25
N GLY A 132 8.33 9.49 -26.31
CA GLY A 132 7.64 10.25 -27.34
C GLY A 132 6.26 9.70 -27.69
N PRO A 133 5.52 10.39 -28.57
CA PRO A 133 4.19 9.94 -28.98
C PRO A 133 4.23 8.51 -29.53
N GLY A 134 3.36 7.65 -29.00
CA GLY A 134 3.27 6.26 -29.44
C GLY A 134 4.07 5.27 -28.59
N THR A 135 4.89 5.74 -27.65
CA THR A 135 5.65 4.87 -26.75
C THR A 135 4.93 4.65 -25.41
N PHE A 136 5.36 3.65 -24.63
CA PHE A 136 4.87 3.44 -23.26
C PHE A 136 4.99 4.70 -22.41
N ALA A 137 6.10 5.45 -22.54
CA ALA A 137 6.30 6.68 -21.78
C ALA A 137 5.26 7.79 -22.07
N SER A 138 4.54 7.69 -23.19
CA SER A 138 3.48 8.65 -23.54
C SER A 138 2.07 8.25 -23.08
N THR A 139 1.88 7.04 -22.55
CA THR A 139 0.55 6.53 -22.15
C THR A 139 0.21 6.81 -20.70
N ALA A 140 1.15 7.31 -19.90
CA ALA A 140 0.93 7.64 -18.50
C ALA A 140 1.60 8.96 -18.09
N LYS A 141 1.11 9.57 -17.01
CA LYS A 141 1.78 10.75 -16.41
C LYS A 141 3.14 10.37 -15.83
N ALA A 142 3.24 9.20 -15.21
CA ALA A 142 4.47 8.59 -14.74
C ALA A 142 4.59 7.14 -15.23
N ILE A 143 5.81 6.70 -15.52
CA ILE A 143 6.07 5.33 -15.96
C ILE A 143 7.29 4.75 -15.23
N VAL A 144 7.19 3.50 -14.80
CA VAL A 144 8.36 2.68 -14.48
C VAL A 144 8.47 1.58 -15.52
N GLY A 145 9.62 1.48 -16.18
CA GLY A 145 9.89 0.44 -17.16
C GLY A 145 11.37 0.12 -17.27
N PHE A 146 11.76 -0.63 -18.31
CA PHE A 146 13.12 -1.15 -18.46
C PHE A 146 13.68 -0.92 -19.86
N VAL A 147 14.99 -0.72 -19.94
CA VAL A 147 15.71 -0.34 -21.17
C VAL A 147 16.15 -1.59 -21.96
N ASP A 148 16.82 -2.53 -21.29
CA ASP A 148 17.18 -3.81 -21.91
C ASP A 148 17.31 -4.89 -20.83
N LEU A 149 16.17 -5.28 -20.24
CA LEU A 149 16.13 -6.15 -19.06
C LEU A 149 16.80 -7.52 -19.29
N ALA A 150 16.77 -8.03 -20.52
CA ALA A 150 17.39 -9.31 -20.88
C ALA A 150 18.88 -9.17 -21.28
N SER A 151 19.43 -7.96 -21.28
CA SER A 151 20.86 -7.76 -21.56
C SER A 151 21.74 -8.40 -20.48
N PRO A 152 22.98 -8.77 -20.82
CA PRO A 152 23.95 -9.22 -19.82
C PRO A 152 24.18 -8.21 -18.69
N THR A 153 24.05 -6.91 -18.98
CA THR A 153 24.21 -5.83 -18.00
C THR A 153 23.05 -5.76 -17.02
N CYS A 154 21.85 -6.19 -17.43
CA CYS A 154 20.64 -6.16 -16.62
C CYS A 154 20.25 -7.50 -16.02
N LEU A 155 21.05 -8.55 -16.20
CA LEU A 155 20.70 -9.89 -15.73
C LEU A 155 20.49 -9.95 -14.20
N ASP A 156 21.31 -9.22 -13.44
CA ASP A 156 21.13 -9.14 -11.99
C ASP A 156 19.82 -8.42 -11.62
N CYS A 157 19.49 -7.32 -12.31
CA CYS A 157 18.20 -6.67 -12.15
C CYS A 157 17.04 -7.58 -12.57
N LEU A 158 17.15 -8.35 -13.65
CA LEU A 158 16.12 -9.30 -14.07
C LEU A 158 15.83 -10.34 -12.97
N ASN A 159 16.85 -10.80 -12.26
CA ASN A 159 16.69 -11.74 -11.14
C ASN A 159 16.03 -11.09 -9.90
N HIS A 160 16.11 -9.77 -9.77
CA HIS A 160 15.51 -9.01 -8.66
C HIS A 160 14.35 -8.09 -9.10
N SER A 161 13.87 -8.22 -10.33
CA SER A 161 12.87 -7.29 -10.87
C SER A 161 11.53 -7.42 -10.16
N LEU A 162 11.15 -8.64 -9.76
CA LEU A 162 9.95 -8.88 -8.96
C LEU A 162 10.04 -8.19 -7.59
N PRO A 163 11.03 -8.47 -6.72
CA PRO A 163 11.11 -7.79 -5.42
C PRO A 163 11.34 -6.28 -5.56
N PHE A 164 12.03 -5.80 -6.61
CA PHE A 164 12.12 -4.37 -6.92
C PHE A 164 10.75 -3.74 -7.19
N ILE A 165 9.95 -4.34 -8.08
CA ILE A 165 8.59 -3.87 -8.36
C ILE A 165 7.69 -3.95 -7.11
N THR A 166 7.80 -5.02 -6.33
CA THR A 166 7.08 -5.16 -5.06
C THR A 166 7.38 -4.01 -4.10
N GLU A 167 8.65 -3.58 -3.97
CA GLU A 167 8.98 -2.44 -3.12
C GLU A 167 8.44 -1.10 -3.65
N ILE A 168 8.39 -0.92 -4.96
CA ILE A 168 7.71 0.25 -5.57
C ILE A 168 6.22 0.23 -5.18
N LEU A 169 5.53 -0.88 -5.41
CA LEU A 169 4.11 -1.02 -5.09
C LEU A 169 3.83 -0.88 -3.58
N ASN A 170 4.74 -1.35 -2.72
CA ASN A 170 4.67 -1.17 -1.28
C ASN A 170 4.75 0.31 -0.90
N GLY A 171 5.72 1.04 -1.46
CA GLY A 171 5.88 2.48 -1.27
C GLY A 171 4.63 3.26 -1.68
N LEU A 172 4.11 2.97 -2.88
CA LEU A 172 2.87 3.57 -3.38
C LEU A 172 1.67 3.26 -2.48
N GLY A 173 1.56 2.01 -2.01
CA GLY A 173 0.49 1.57 -1.11
C GLY A 173 0.60 2.17 0.30
N ASN A 174 1.75 2.73 0.65
CA ASN A 174 1.97 3.50 1.87
C ASN A 174 1.79 5.02 1.64
N GLY A 175 1.36 5.43 0.43
CA GLY A 175 1.06 6.81 0.09
C GLY A 175 2.26 7.63 -0.38
N ASN A 176 3.38 7.01 -0.72
CA ASN A 176 4.53 7.70 -1.30
C ASN A 176 4.21 8.18 -2.73
N MET A 177 4.89 9.23 -3.18
CA MET A 177 4.91 9.61 -4.59
C MET A 177 5.68 8.54 -5.40
N VAL A 178 5.40 8.47 -6.71
CA VAL A 178 6.06 7.50 -7.62
C VAL A 178 7.58 7.61 -7.56
N GLY A 179 8.13 8.83 -7.57
CA GLY A 179 9.57 9.07 -7.49
C GLY A 179 10.19 8.56 -6.20
N ASP A 180 9.55 8.82 -5.06
CA ASP A 180 10.05 8.34 -3.77
C ASP A 180 9.97 6.82 -3.66
N ALA A 181 8.89 6.20 -4.16
CA ALA A 181 8.76 4.75 -4.20
C ALA A 181 9.84 4.10 -5.08
N PHE A 182 10.09 4.65 -6.28
CA PHE A 182 11.14 4.19 -7.19
C PHE A 182 12.54 4.34 -6.57
N ASN A 183 12.85 5.51 -6.01
CA ASN A 183 14.16 5.77 -5.40
C ASN A 183 14.42 4.86 -4.19
N ASN A 184 13.42 4.64 -3.34
CA ASN A 184 13.55 3.74 -2.19
C ASN A 184 13.77 2.29 -2.62
N ALA A 185 13.06 1.82 -3.66
CA ALA A 185 13.31 0.51 -4.25
C ALA A 185 14.73 0.42 -4.85
N GLY A 186 15.20 1.49 -5.51
CA GLY A 186 16.57 1.58 -6.04
C GLY A 186 17.66 1.52 -4.96
N LEU A 187 17.39 2.01 -3.74
CA LEU A 187 18.32 1.85 -2.62
C LEU A 187 18.43 0.40 -2.13
N MET A 188 17.36 -0.39 -2.28
CA MET A 188 17.32 -1.80 -1.90
C MET A 188 17.83 -2.72 -3.00
N PHE A 189 17.66 -2.33 -4.26
CA PHE A 189 18.05 -3.08 -5.46
C PHE A 189 18.87 -2.17 -6.41
N PRO A 190 20.07 -1.74 -6.00
CA PRO A 190 20.89 -0.80 -6.78
C PRO A 190 21.23 -1.33 -8.18
N GLU A 191 21.34 -2.65 -8.36
CA GLU A 191 21.57 -3.29 -9.65
C GLU A 191 20.49 -3.00 -10.70
N CYS A 192 19.29 -2.58 -10.28
CA CYS A 192 18.24 -2.15 -11.20
C CYS A 192 18.36 -0.71 -11.64
N VAL A 193 18.88 0.20 -10.80
CA VAL A 193 18.91 1.65 -11.08
C VAL A 193 20.29 2.14 -11.49
N ASP A 194 21.35 1.70 -10.82
CA ASP A 194 22.73 2.17 -11.05
C ASP A 194 23.26 1.77 -12.43
N THR A 195 22.78 0.63 -12.95
CA THR A 195 23.07 0.11 -14.29
C THR A 195 22.21 0.75 -15.38
N GLY A 196 21.20 1.54 -15.01
CA GLY A 196 20.22 2.14 -15.92
C GLY A 196 19.19 1.17 -16.48
N CYS A 197 19.08 -0.04 -15.91
CA CYS A 197 18.17 -1.09 -16.39
C CYS A 197 16.71 -0.75 -16.19
N ALA A 198 16.34 -0.27 -15.00
CA ALA A 198 15.03 0.26 -14.66
C ALA A 198 15.07 1.78 -14.71
N GLN A 199 14.01 2.39 -15.26
CA GLN A 199 13.90 3.84 -15.37
C GLN A 199 12.52 4.32 -14.93
N LEU A 200 12.51 5.50 -14.33
CA LEU A 200 11.33 6.31 -14.09
C LEU A 200 11.26 7.41 -15.16
N GLY A 201 10.19 7.44 -15.93
CA GLY A 201 9.86 8.52 -16.86
C GLY A 201 8.63 9.30 -16.41
N GLY A 202 8.48 10.52 -16.92
CA GLY A 202 7.32 11.38 -16.62
C GLY A 202 7.41 12.14 -15.29
N ASP A 203 6.27 12.38 -14.66
CA ASP A 203 6.15 13.17 -13.43
C ASP A 203 6.38 12.32 -12.16
N PRO A 204 7.52 12.50 -11.44
CA PRO A 204 7.82 11.70 -10.25
C PRO A 204 6.92 12.04 -9.05
N THR A 205 6.15 13.13 -9.11
CA THR A 205 5.32 13.61 -8.00
C THR A 205 3.90 13.03 -8.00
N VAL A 206 3.58 12.21 -9.01
CA VAL A 206 2.29 11.49 -9.09
C VAL A 206 2.07 10.67 -7.82
N LYS A 207 0.85 10.76 -7.29
CA LYS A 207 0.40 10.01 -6.12
C LYS A 207 -0.81 9.16 -6.51
N ILE A 208 -0.69 7.85 -6.37
CA ILE A 208 -1.72 6.88 -6.80
C ILE A 208 -2.75 6.61 -5.70
N TYR A 209 -2.32 6.73 -4.45
CA TYR A 209 -3.15 6.41 -3.30
C TYR A 209 -2.83 7.36 -2.15
N THR A 210 -3.88 7.87 -1.51
CA THR A 210 -3.76 8.49 -0.18
C THR A 210 -4.38 7.53 0.83
N PRO A 211 -3.57 6.89 1.69
CA PRO A 211 -4.11 6.04 2.73
C PRO A 211 -5.00 6.84 3.68
N PRO A 212 -6.11 6.26 4.16
CA PRO A 212 -6.95 6.90 5.15
C PRO A 212 -6.12 7.26 6.37
N ALA A 213 -6.53 8.28 7.12
CA ALA A 213 -5.90 8.61 8.38
C ALA A 213 -5.82 7.37 9.29
N GLU A 214 -4.65 7.17 9.92
CA GLU A 214 -4.38 6.01 10.77
C GLU A 214 -3.58 6.46 11.99
N CYS A 215 -3.94 5.91 13.15
CA CYS A 215 -3.23 6.17 14.40
C CYS A 215 -1.80 5.65 14.35
N GLY A 216 -0.88 6.43 14.91
CA GLY A 216 0.52 6.03 15.07
C GLY A 216 0.74 5.13 16.29
N ASP A 217 2.00 4.80 16.55
CA ASP A 217 2.41 3.86 17.62
C ASP A 217 1.98 4.33 19.02
N ARG A 218 1.74 5.64 19.19
CA ARG A 218 1.29 6.21 20.47
C ARG A 218 -0.12 5.75 20.86
N ALA A 219 -0.93 5.29 19.92
CA ALA A 219 -2.29 4.82 20.18
C ALA A 219 -2.31 3.41 20.76
N THR A 220 -1.76 3.27 21.97
CA THR A 220 -1.58 1.99 22.65
C THR A 220 -1.85 2.08 24.15
N SER A 221 -1.72 0.94 24.83
CA SER A 221 -1.77 0.84 26.28
C SER A 221 -0.37 0.83 26.87
N TYR A 222 -0.15 1.72 27.83
CA TYR A 222 1.11 1.90 28.53
C TYR A 222 1.08 1.28 29.92
N ALA A 223 2.21 0.70 30.32
CA ALA A 223 2.38 0.14 31.64
C ALA A 223 2.43 1.25 32.72
N THR A 224 2.04 0.89 33.94
CA THR A 224 1.99 1.83 35.08
C THR A 224 3.29 2.59 35.38
N HIS A 225 4.45 2.03 35.01
CA HIS A 225 5.77 2.58 35.30
C HIS A 225 6.33 3.47 34.20
N GLU A 226 5.76 3.43 32.99
CA GLU A 226 6.16 4.31 31.89
C GLU A 226 5.71 5.74 32.22
N THR A 227 6.51 6.74 31.89
CA THR A 227 6.24 8.14 32.27
C THR A 227 6.23 9.10 31.09
N GLU A 228 6.58 8.63 29.91
CA GLU A 228 6.75 9.42 28.70
C GLU A 228 6.44 8.61 27.46
N TRP A 229 6.18 9.31 26.36
CA TRP A 229 6.06 8.69 25.04
C TRP A 229 7.42 8.13 24.60
N SER A 230 7.42 7.02 23.87
CA SER A 230 8.65 6.53 23.22
C SER A 230 9.19 7.59 22.25
N SER A 231 10.50 7.86 22.28
CA SER A 231 11.14 8.90 21.46
C SER A 231 10.88 8.72 19.97
N ASP A 232 10.77 7.47 19.53
CA ASP A 232 10.67 7.11 18.11
C ASP A 232 9.21 6.86 17.68
N SER A 233 8.25 7.03 18.60
CA SER A 233 6.83 6.85 18.31
C SER A 233 6.22 8.06 17.63
N VAL A 234 5.32 7.82 16.68
CA VAL A 234 4.56 8.87 15.98
C VAL A 234 3.11 8.98 16.46
N TRP A 235 2.51 10.17 16.29
CA TRP A 235 1.09 10.42 16.62
C TRP A 235 0.14 9.77 15.61
N CYS A 236 0.46 9.94 14.34
CA CYS A 236 -0.31 9.43 13.21
C CYS A 236 0.64 8.64 12.33
N LYS A 237 0.25 7.42 11.96
CA LYS A 237 0.94 6.63 10.94
C LYS A 237 0.63 7.20 9.56
N PHE A 238 -0.63 7.57 9.35
CA PHE A 238 -1.10 8.30 8.17
C PHE A 238 -1.92 9.52 8.59
N GLY A 239 -1.65 10.65 7.94
CA GLY A 239 -2.21 11.96 8.29
C GLY A 239 -1.35 12.72 9.30
N SER A 240 -1.89 13.83 9.78
CA SER A 240 -1.26 14.70 10.76
C SER A 240 -2.18 14.86 11.97
N SER A 241 -1.58 15.02 13.15
CA SER A 241 -2.30 15.43 14.36
C SER A 241 -1.99 16.90 14.61
N GLU A 242 -3.03 17.72 14.80
CA GLU A 242 -2.86 19.09 15.28
C GLU A 242 -2.66 19.13 16.81
N GLU A 243 -2.99 18.04 17.50
CA GLU A 243 -2.91 17.93 18.94
C GLU A 243 -1.74 17.04 19.39
N THR A 244 -1.03 17.47 20.42
CA THR A 244 0.01 16.68 21.08
C THR A 244 -0.30 16.57 22.58
N PRO A 245 -1.26 15.71 22.97
CA PRO A 245 -1.66 15.61 24.36
C PRO A 245 -0.51 15.17 25.28
N PRO A 246 -0.55 15.56 26.58
CA PRO A 246 0.43 15.07 27.55
C PRO A 246 0.30 13.55 27.73
N PHE A 247 1.38 12.90 28.20
CA PHE A 247 1.36 11.47 28.50
C PHE A 247 0.26 11.14 29.53
N PRO A 248 -0.56 10.10 29.33
CA PRO A 248 -1.69 9.81 30.20
C PRO A 248 -1.25 9.56 31.65
N GLU A 249 -2.02 10.11 32.60
CA GLU A 249 -1.85 9.78 34.01
C GLU A 249 -2.28 8.33 34.30
N PRO A 250 -1.79 7.68 35.38
CA PRO A 250 -2.18 6.32 35.71
C PRO A 250 -3.70 6.14 35.83
N GLY A 251 -4.26 5.20 35.05
CA GLY A 251 -5.69 4.93 34.99
C GLY A 251 -6.49 5.92 34.13
N LYS A 252 -5.82 6.79 33.36
CA LYS A 252 -6.43 7.76 32.44
C LYS A 252 -6.11 7.42 30.99
N SER A 253 -6.87 8.06 30.12
CA SER A 253 -6.69 8.02 28.67
C SER A 253 -6.58 9.44 28.14
N VAL A 254 -5.82 9.60 27.07
CA VAL A 254 -5.77 10.82 26.25
C VAL A 254 -6.10 10.46 24.82
N SER A 255 -6.72 11.38 24.09
CA SER A 255 -7.16 11.19 22.71
C SER A 255 -6.67 12.32 21.82
N TRP A 256 -6.52 12.03 20.53
CA TRP A 256 -6.23 12.98 19.46
C TRP A 256 -6.87 12.50 18.16
N VAL A 257 -6.89 13.36 17.15
CA VAL A 257 -7.42 13.03 15.82
C VAL A 257 -6.30 13.10 14.80
N CYS A 258 -6.15 12.05 14.00
CA CYS A 258 -5.33 12.07 12.80
C CYS A 258 -6.19 12.49 11.62
N ILE A 259 -5.74 13.48 10.86
CA ILE A 259 -6.44 14.03 9.69
C ILE A 259 -5.53 13.93 8.46
N GLN A 260 -6.04 13.38 7.37
CA GLN A 260 -5.35 13.36 6.08
C GLN A 260 -5.80 14.50 5.16
N SER A 261 -5.00 14.75 4.12
CA SER A 261 -5.28 15.80 3.11
C SER A 261 -6.58 15.58 2.34
N ASP A 262 -7.06 14.33 2.25
CA ASP A 262 -8.34 13.96 1.64
C ASP A 262 -9.54 14.16 2.59
N GLY A 263 -9.29 14.67 3.80
CA GLY A 263 -10.31 14.91 4.82
C GLY A 263 -10.67 13.70 5.67
N THR A 264 -10.02 12.55 5.46
CA THR A 264 -10.28 11.34 6.26
C THR A 264 -9.72 11.53 7.66
N THR A 265 -10.44 11.01 8.67
CA THR A 265 -10.09 11.20 10.08
C THR A 265 -10.06 9.89 10.85
N ALA A 266 -9.07 9.70 11.71
CA ALA A 266 -9.00 8.61 12.67
C ALA A 266 -8.96 9.13 14.11
N GLN A 267 -9.82 8.56 14.96
CA GLN A 267 -9.85 8.86 16.39
C GLN A 267 -8.87 7.96 17.12
N CYS A 268 -7.86 8.55 17.74
CA CYS A 268 -6.76 7.84 18.36
C CYS A 268 -6.77 8.07 19.86
N ALA A 269 -6.38 7.05 20.63
CA ALA A 269 -6.31 7.15 22.07
C ALA A 269 -5.15 6.33 22.62
N ALA A 270 -4.52 6.87 23.65
CA ALA A 270 -3.57 6.16 24.50
C ALA A 270 -4.17 5.99 25.88
N THR A 271 -3.92 4.84 26.50
CA THR A 271 -4.37 4.56 27.87
C THR A 271 -3.19 4.16 28.74
N LYS A 272 -3.20 4.53 30.02
CA LYS A 272 -2.20 4.06 30.98
C LYS A 272 -2.85 3.25 32.06
N ASP A 273 -2.29 2.08 32.34
CA ASP A 273 -2.78 1.20 33.39
C ASP A 273 -2.88 1.94 34.74
N ALA A 274 -3.94 1.63 35.48
CA ALA A 274 -4.09 2.12 36.84
C ALA A 274 -3.06 1.45 37.75
N ARG A 275 -2.49 2.20 38.70
CA ARG A 275 -1.67 1.59 39.75
C ARG A 275 -2.55 0.63 40.54
N LYS A 276 -2.29 -0.66 40.43
CA LYS A 276 -2.84 -1.65 41.36
C LYS A 276 -2.25 -1.33 42.72
N ASN A 277 -3.07 -0.80 43.62
CA ASN A 277 -2.70 -0.70 45.03
C ASN A 277 -2.57 -2.13 45.56
N ILE A 278 -1.36 -2.67 45.51
CA ILE A 278 -1.03 -3.87 46.25
C ILE A 278 -1.01 -3.42 47.71
N SER A 279 -2.14 -3.60 48.39
CA SER A 279 -2.18 -3.62 49.84
C SER A 279 -1.29 -4.77 50.29
N TYR A 280 -0.04 -4.47 50.59
CA TYR A 280 0.85 -5.40 51.29
C TYR A 280 0.20 -5.76 52.62
N TYR A 281 -0.46 -6.90 52.68
CA TYR A 281 -0.69 -7.59 53.94
C TYR A 281 0.70 -8.05 54.43
N MET A 282 1.41 -7.20 55.16
CA MET A 282 2.51 -7.66 56.00
C MET A 282 1.88 -8.40 57.19
N PRO A 283 2.06 -9.72 57.34
CA PRO A 283 1.71 -10.37 58.59
C PRO A 283 2.66 -9.82 59.67
N VAL A 284 2.13 -9.00 60.57
CA VAL A 284 2.84 -8.59 61.78
C VAL A 284 2.96 -9.83 62.67
N ILE A 285 4.12 -10.49 62.67
CA ILE A 285 4.43 -11.53 63.65
C ILE A 285 4.76 -10.83 64.97
N LEU A 286 3.75 -10.65 65.83
CA LEU A 286 3.96 -10.25 67.23
C LEU A 286 4.53 -11.45 68.00
N SER A 287 5.86 -11.49 68.13
CA SER A 287 6.55 -12.38 69.07
C SER A 287 6.30 -11.89 70.50
N ALA A 288 5.39 -12.54 71.21
CA ALA A 288 5.20 -12.33 72.64
C ALA A 288 6.37 -12.98 73.41
N GLY A 289 7.33 -12.15 73.83
CA GLY A 289 8.40 -12.54 74.74
C GLY A 289 7.83 -13.04 76.07
N LYS A 290 7.95 -14.34 76.31
CA LYS A 290 7.56 -14.99 77.57
C LYS A 290 8.68 -14.79 78.60
N ASN A 291 8.53 -13.76 79.45
CA ASN A 291 9.37 -13.59 80.64
C ASN A 291 9.24 -14.82 81.56
N ARG A 292 10.32 -15.59 81.73
CA ARG A 292 10.43 -16.59 82.80
C ARG A 292 11.03 -15.91 84.03
N LYS A 293 10.37 -16.07 85.17
CA LYS A 293 10.96 -15.95 86.50
C LYS A 293 11.76 -17.21 86.81
#